data_AF-A0A3N0CB48-F1
#
_entry.id   AF-A0A3N0CB48-F1
#
_cell.length_a   1.000
_cell.length_b   1.000
_cell.length_c   1.000
_cell.angle_alpha   90.00
_cell.angle_beta   90.00
_cell.angle_gamma   90.00
#
_symmetry.space_group_name_H-M   'P 1'
#
loop_
_entity.id
_entity.type
_entity.pdbx_description
1 polymer ?
#
loop_
_entity_poly.entity_id
_entity_poly.type
_entity_poly.pdbx_seq_one_letter_code
_entity_poly.pdbx_strand_id
1 'polypeptide(L)'
;MKAMNLTTMFTTSIPATPEPETLYVSLQYRTAVHLCACGCGVKVVTPLGPNDWVLSFDGSVSLRPSIGNGQQPCRSHYYIRHDHIDWLPRISARATEAALARDRAAHVPVVVAPIAAKARWWRRLWDQARGTSAGRG
;
A
#
# COMPACT_ATOMS: atom_id res chain seq x y z
N MET A 1 21.60 16.75 -8.18
CA MET A 1 20.88 17.19 -9.40
C MET A 1 19.48 16.60 -9.38
N LYS A 2 18.53 17.15 -10.15
CA LYS A 2 17.24 16.50 -10.36
C LYS A 2 17.40 15.40 -11.41
N ALA A 3 16.95 14.19 -11.08
CA ALA A 3 16.89 13.10 -12.03
C ALA A 3 15.81 13.36 -13.09
N MET A 4 16.07 12.92 -14.31
CA MET A 4 15.08 12.90 -15.39
C MET A 4 14.50 11.51 -15.60
N ASN A 5 15.27 10.45 -15.28
CA ASN A 5 14.87 9.06 -15.43
C ASN A 5 15.31 8.27 -14.19
N LEU A 6 14.73 7.10 -13.99
CA LEU A 6 15.20 6.09 -13.04
C LEU A 6 15.45 4.77 -13.75
N THR A 7 16.55 4.10 -13.44
CA THR A 7 16.76 2.72 -13.88
C THR A 7 15.96 1.80 -12.97
N THR A 8 15.00 1.06 -13.54
CA THR A 8 14.22 0.10 -12.77
C THR A 8 15.01 -1.18 -12.51
N MET A 9 15.05 -1.60 -11.25
CA MET A 9 15.61 -2.88 -10.81
C MET A 9 14.57 -3.69 -10.04
N PHE A 10 14.08 -4.76 -10.64
CA PHE A 10 13.29 -5.75 -9.91
C PHE A 10 14.20 -6.59 -9.02
N THR A 11 13.90 -6.61 -7.73
CA THR A 11 14.73 -7.28 -6.71
C THR A 11 13.87 -7.98 -5.67
N THR A 12 14.39 -9.05 -5.09
CA THR A 12 13.76 -9.72 -3.95
C THR A 12 13.94 -8.92 -2.66
N SER A 13 15.05 -8.20 -2.51
CA SER A 13 15.34 -7.36 -1.35
C SER A 13 15.83 -5.96 -1.76
N ILE A 14 15.40 -4.95 -1.00
CA ILE A 14 15.85 -3.58 -1.19
C ILE A 14 17.15 -3.37 -0.39
N PRO A 15 18.22 -2.82 -1.01
CA PRO A 15 19.46 -2.57 -0.30
C PRO A 15 19.26 -1.58 0.85
N ALA A 16 20.05 -1.72 1.91
CA ALA A 16 20.01 -0.81 3.07
C ALA A 16 20.25 0.66 2.65
N THR A 17 21.13 0.85 1.65
CA THR A 17 21.45 2.14 1.04
C THR A 17 21.12 2.07 -0.45
N PRO A 18 19.95 2.58 -0.89
CA PRO A 18 19.60 2.64 -2.30
C PRO A 18 20.53 3.56 -3.09
N GLU A 19 20.84 3.18 -4.33
CA GLU A 19 21.63 4.02 -5.23
C GLU A 19 20.79 5.19 -5.79
N PRO A 20 21.43 6.33 -6.11
CA PRO A 20 20.78 7.40 -6.86
C PRO A 20 20.24 6.90 -8.20
N GLU A 21 19.16 7.53 -8.67
CA GLU A 21 18.61 7.30 -10.01
C GLU A 21 18.21 5.84 -10.32
N THR A 22 17.97 5.05 -9.27
CA THR A 22 17.54 3.65 -9.37
C THR A 22 16.22 3.44 -8.62
N LEU A 23 15.26 2.81 -9.29
CA LEU A 23 13.98 2.40 -8.71
C LEU A 23 14.02 0.91 -8.39
N TYR A 24 14.16 0.57 -7.11
CA TYR A 24 14.10 -0.82 -6.66
C TYR A 24 12.65 -1.22 -6.48
N VAL A 25 12.22 -2.28 -7.16
CA VAL A 25 10.87 -2.83 -7.05
C VAL A 25 10.93 -4.22 -6.46
N SER A 26 10.30 -4.42 -5.31
CA SER A 26 10.09 -5.75 -4.72
C SER A 26 8.62 -6.11 -4.79
N LEU A 27 8.28 -7.04 -5.69
CA LEU A 27 6.92 -7.57 -5.79
C LEU A 27 6.57 -8.44 -4.58
N GLN A 28 7.55 -9.16 -4.02
CA GLN A 28 7.37 -9.99 -2.82
C GLN A 28 6.89 -9.15 -1.63
N TYR A 29 7.51 -7.99 -1.41
CA TYR A 29 7.13 -7.08 -0.33
C TYR A 29 6.14 -5.99 -0.77
N ARG A 30 5.66 -6.06 -2.03
CA ARG A 30 4.73 -5.10 -2.63
C ARG A 30 5.16 -3.66 -2.37
N THR A 31 6.38 -3.31 -2.76
CA THR A 31 6.92 -1.97 -2.52
C THR A 31 7.90 -1.57 -3.61
N ALA A 32 7.95 -0.29 -3.92
CA ALA A 32 9.00 0.31 -4.72
C ALA A 32 9.71 1.41 -3.92
N VAL A 33 11.05 1.47 -4.05
CA VAL A 33 11.91 2.36 -3.27
C VAL A 33 12.99 2.97 -4.16
N HIS A 34 13.20 4.27 -3.98
CA HIS A 34 14.28 5.02 -4.63
C HIS A 34 14.73 6.17 -3.72
N LEU A 35 15.89 6.75 -4.03
CA LEU A 35 16.23 8.06 -3.47
C LEU A 35 15.43 9.14 -4.19
N CYS A 36 14.95 10.14 -3.45
CA CYS A 36 14.13 11.22 -3.97
C CYS A 36 14.75 11.82 -5.24
N ALA A 37 13.99 11.80 -6.33
CA ALA A 37 14.43 12.23 -7.65
C ALA A 37 14.91 13.70 -7.70
N CYS A 38 14.63 14.52 -6.68
CA CYS A 38 15.18 15.88 -6.63
C CYS A 38 16.66 15.94 -6.23
N GLY A 39 17.23 14.80 -5.81
CA GLY A 39 18.62 14.68 -5.39
C GLY A 39 18.89 15.01 -3.92
N CYS A 40 17.85 15.11 -3.07
CA CYS A 40 18.04 15.41 -1.64
C CYS A 40 18.43 14.18 -0.79
N GLY A 41 18.52 12.99 -1.39
CA GLY A 41 18.94 11.76 -0.71
C GLY A 41 17.91 11.13 0.23
N VAL A 42 16.71 11.72 0.39
CA VAL A 42 15.63 11.10 1.18
C VAL A 42 15.18 9.81 0.49
N LYS A 43 15.10 8.72 1.26
CA LYS A 43 14.52 7.45 0.80
C LYS A 43 13.01 7.62 0.66
N VAL A 44 12.52 7.44 -0.57
CA VAL A 44 11.09 7.43 -0.89
C VAL A 44 10.63 5.99 -0.94
N VAL A 45 9.55 5.70 -0.21
CA VAL A 45 8.92 4.38 -0.20
C VAL A 45 7.52 4.51 -0.77
N THR A 46 7.20 3.65 -1.73
CA THR A 46 5.91 3.59 -2.40
C THR A 46 5.34 2.18 -2.25
N PRO A 47 4.56 1.92 -1.19
CA PRO A 47 3.83 0.67 -1.04
C PRO A 47 2.94 0.43 -2.26
N LEU A 48 2.89 -0.83 -2.72
CA LEU A 48 2.12 -1.22 -3.88
C LEU A 48 0.79 -1.84 -3.44
N GLY A 49 -0.31 -1.24 -3.85
CA GLY A 49 -1.65 -1.65 -3.42
C GLY A 49 -2.76 -0.83 -4.06
N PRO A 50 -4.01 -1.30 -3.99
CA PRO A 50 -5.16 -0.61 -4.58
C PRO A 50 -5.47 0.74 -3.91
N ASN A 51 -5.07 0.89 -2.65
CA ASN A 51 -5.23 2.12 -1.87
C ASN A 51 -3.92 2.94 -1.77
N ASP A 52 -2.84 2.47 -2.39
CA ASP A 52 -1.50 3.05 -2.35
C ASP A 52 -1.03 3.40 -3.77
N TRP A 53 0.20 3.03 -4.15
CA TRP A 53 0.69 3.12 -5.50
C TRP A 53 0.36 1.86 -6.30
N VAL A 54 -0.10 2.06 -7.53
CA VAL A 54 -0.26 1.04 -8.55
C VAL A 54 0.94 1.12 -9.48
N LEU A 55 1.62 0.00 -9.64
CA LEU A 55 2.69 -0.18 -10.62
C LEU A 55 2.13 -0.80 -11.90
N SER A 56 2.46 -0.21 -13.04
CA SER A 56 2.27 -0.83 -14.35
C SER A 56 3.61 -1.09 -15.02
N PHE A 57 3.73 -2.22 -15.72
CA PHE A 57 4.95 -2.63 -16.41
C PHE A 57 4.63 -3.22 -17.78
N ASP A 58 5.18 -2.61 -18.82
CA ASP A 58 5.05 -3.00 -20.23
C ASP A 58 6.41 -3.10 -20.95
N GLY A 59 7.49 -3.20 -20.18
CA GLY A 59 8.87 -2.98 -20.62
C GLY A 59 9.49 -1.77 -19.94
N SER A 60 8.67 -0.86 -19.42
CA SER A 60 9.05 0.29 -18.60
C SER A 60 8.13 0.40 -17.37
N VAL A 61 8.58 1.04 -16.28
CA VAL A 61 7.74 1.19 -15.07
C VAL A 61 7.04 2.54 -15.03
N SER A 62 5.75 2.50 -14.69
CA SER A 62 5.01 3.69 -14.25
C SER A 62 4.40 3.47 -12.88
N LEU A 63 4.37 4.51 -12.05
CA LEU A 63 3.71 4.53 -10.75
C LEU A 63 2.59 5.57 -10.72
N ARG A 64 1.44 5.19 -10.15
CA ARG A 64 0.31 6.09 -9.90
C ARG A 64 -0.25 5.85 -8.50
N PRO A 65 -0.67 6.87 -7.74
CA PRO A 65 -0.69 8.29 -8.08
C PRO A 65 0.72 8.92 -8.11
N SER A 66 0.81 10.24 -8.26
CA SER A 66 2.10 10.95 -8.21
C SER A 66 2.77 10.77 -6.85
N ILE A 67 4.09 10.95 -6.83
CA ILE A 67 4.90 10.93 -5.61
C ILE A 67 5.04 12.38 -5.13
N GLY A 68 4.53 12.66 -3.93
CA GLY A 68 4.58 13.97 -3.29
C GLY A 68 5.35 13.94 -1.97
N ASN A 69 6.53 14.53 -1.92
CA ASN A 69 7.35 14.61 -0.71
C ASN A 69 7.05 15.88 0.10
N GLY A 70 5.77 16.16 0.35
CA GLY A 70 5.32 17.41 0.98
C GLY A 70 5.74 17.59 2.43
N GLN A 71 5.99 16.49 3.13
CA GLN A 71 6.54 16.49 4.49
C GLN A 71 8.06 16.71 4.52
N GLN A 72 8.73 16.70 3.36
CA GLN A 72 10.17 16.92 3.24
C GLN A 72 10.45 18.38 2.87
N PRO A 73 11.59 18.97 3.26
CA PRO A 73 11.96 20.34 2.89
C PRO A 73 11.99 20.56 1.37
N CYS A 74 12.31 19.51 0.60
CA CYS A 74 12.36 19.58 -0.85
C CYS A 74 10.98 19.73 -1.51
N ARG A 75 9.88 19.32 -0.85
CA ARG A 75 8.50 19.40 -1.38
C ARG A 75 8.38 18.91 -2.83
N SER A 76 9.21 17.94 -3.21
CA SER A 76 9.30 17.45 -4.59
C SER A 76 8.00 16.74 -4.96
N HIS A 77 7.61 16.86 -6.23
CA HIS A 77 6.35 16.31 -6.72
C HIS A 77 6.54 15.90 -8.18
N TYR A 78 6.25 14.65 -8.49
CA TYR A 78 6.47 14.09 -9.83
C TYR A 78 5.66 12.81 -10.04
N TYR A 79 5.47 12.43 -11.29
CA TYR A 79 5.14 11.05 -11.65
C TYR A 79 6.42 10.30 -12.04
N ILE A 80 6.38 8.97 -11.90
CA ILE A 80 7.26 8.07 -12.63
C ILE A 80 6.42 7.49 -13.77
N ARG A 81 6.77 7.76 -15.03
CA ARG A 81 6.07 7.26 -16.22
C ARG A 81 7.05 6.74 -17.25
N HIS A 82 6.91 5.48 -17.62
CA HIS A 82 7.83 4.80 -18.53
C HIS A 82 9.29 5.03 -18.16
N ASP A 83 9.63 4.84 -16.88
CA ASP A 83 10.95 5.10 -16.27
C ASP A 83 11.38 6.59 -16.24
N HIS A 84 10.58 7.53 -16.78
CA HIS A 84 10.83 8.96 -16.76
C HIS A 84 10.21 9.67 -15.54
N ILE A 85 10.84 10.75 -15.10
CA ILE A 85 10.34 11.66 -14.07
C ILE A 85 9.60 12.82 -14.73
N ASP A 86 8.27 12.78 -14.65
CA ASP A 86 7.43 13.91 -15.04
C ASP A 86 7.30 14.87 -13.86
N TRP A 87 8.08 15.95 -13.90
CA TRP A 87 8.10 16.95 -12.84
C TRP A 87 6.79 17.74 -12.77
N LEU A 88 6.25 17.85 -11.56
CA LEU A 88 5.11 18.68 -11.23
C LEU A 88 5.56 19.90 -10.40
N PRO A 89 4.72 20.94 -10.28
CA PRO A 89 4.95 22.00 -9.30
C PRO A 89 5.12 21.41 -7.91
N ARG A 90 5.99 22.03 -7.10
CA ARG A 90 6.22 21.63 -5.71
C ARG A 90 4.87 21.45 -5.00
N ILE A 91 4.72 20.33 -4.30
CA ILE A 91 3.45 20.01 -3.67
C ILE A 91 3.11 21.06 -2.60
N SER A 92 1.88 21.57 -2.61
CA SER A 92 1.40 22.56 -1.65
C SER A 92 1.16 21.91 -0.28
N ALA A 93 1.20 22.70 0.80
CA ALA A 93 0.83 22.22 2.13
C ALA A 93 -0.61 21.65 2.12
N ARG A 94 -1.55 22.40 1.52
CA ARG A 94 -2.94 21.97 1.32
C ARG A 94 -3.05 20.63 0.56
N ALA A 95 -2.31 20.44 -0.52
CA ALA A 95 -2.33 19.18 -1.27
C ALA A 95 -1.73 18.02 -0.45
N THR A 96 -0.71 18.29 0.35
CA THR A 96 -0.09 17.32 1.26
C THR A 96 -1.09 16.89 2.34
N GLU A 97 -1.76 17.84 2.99
CA GLU A 97 -2.79 17.57 4.00
C GLU A 97 -3.95 16.75 3.42
N ALA A 98 -4.41 17.10 2.22
CA ALA A 98 -5.45 16.35 1.52
C ALA A 98 -5.02 14.92 1.16
N ALA A 99 -3.76 14.72 0.77
CA ALA A 99 -3.22 13.38 0.52
C ALA A 99 -3.18 12.55 1.81
N LEU A 100 -2.62 13.09 2.90
CA LEU A 100 -2.56 12.40 4.18
C LEU A 100 -3.94 12.06 4.75
N ALA A 101 -4.93 12.93 4.56
CA ALA A 101 -6.31 12.67 4.97
C ALA A 101 -6.93 11.50 4.17
N ARG A 102 -6.68 11.43 2.86
CA ARG A 102 -7.12 10.31 2.01
C ARG A 102 -6.43 9.01 2.42
N ASP A 103 -5.12 9.03 2.60
CA ASP A 103 -4.34 7.85 2.99
C ASP A 103 -4.82 7.31 4.34
N ARG A 104 -5.07 8.19 5.31
CA ARG A 104 -5.64 7.82 6.61
C ARG A 104 -7.03 7.18 6.46
N ALA A 105 -7.90 7.75 5.62
CA ALA A 105 -9.24 7.21 5.41
C ALA A 105 -9.22 5.84 4.71
N ALA A 106 -8.30 5.62 3.77
CA ALA A 106 -8.17 4.37 3.03
C ALA A 106 -7.55 3.23 3.86
N HIS A 107 -6.79 3.57 4.91
CA HIS A 107 -6.13 2.61 5.80
C HIS A 107 -6.79 2.50 7.18
N VAL A 108 -8.01 3.03 7.37
CA VAL A 108 -8.77 2.74 8.58
C VAL A 108 -9.04 1.23 8.62
N PRO A 109 -8.58 0.50 9.65
CA PRO A 109 -8.83 -0.93 9.75
C PRO A 109 -10.34 -1.14 9.83
N VAL A 110 -10.87 -1.95 8.89
CA VAL A 110 -12.27 -2.39 8.95
C VAL A 110 -12.41 -3.22 10.23
N VAL A 111 -13.08 -2.65 11.23
CA VAL A 111 -13.46 -3.40 12.43
C VAL A 111 -14.52 -4.40 11.99
N VAL A 112 -14.12 -5.65 11.78
CA VAL A 112 -15.05 -6.73 11.48
C VAL A 112 -15.81 -7.03 12.77
N ALA A 113 -17.08 -6.62 12.84
CA ALA A 113 -17.94 -6.96 13.96
C ALA A 113 -18.07 -8.48 14.08
N PRO A 114 -18.06 -9.05 15.29
CA PRO A 114 -18.22 -10.49 15.46
C PRO A 114 -19.56 -10.94 14.87
N ILE A 115 -19.50 -11.96 14.01
CA ILE A 115 -20.68 -12.64 13.48
C ILE A 115 -21.48 -13.18 14.66
N ALA A 116 -22.69 -12.64 14.88
CA ALA A 116 -23.55 -13.10 15.97
C ALA A 116 -23.82 -14.61 15.82
N ALA A 117 -23.36 -15.41 16.79
CA ALA A 117 -23.60 -16.84 16.80
C ALA A 117 -25.10 -17.11 16.88
N LYS A 118 -25.66 -17.66 15.81
CA LYS A 118 -27.07 -18.03 15.71
C LYS A 118 -27.48 -18.91 16.92
N ALA A 119 -28.61 -18.54 17.53
CA ALA A 119 -29.09 -18.96 18.84
C ALA A 119 -29.16 -20.49 19.07
N ARG A 120 -28.68 -20.95 20.23
CA ARG A 120 -28.60 -22.34 20.75
C ARG A 120 -29.94 -23.11 20.88
N TRP A 121 -31.01 -22.74 20.19
CA TRP A 121 -32.34 -23.35 20.38
C TRP A 121 -32.52 -24.70 19.68
N TRP A 122 -31.87 -24.92 18.53
CA TRP A 122 -31.94 -26.22 17.82
C TRP A 122 -31.21 -27.37 18.54
N ARG A 123 -30.16 -27.09 19.34
CA ARG A 123 -29.49 -28.14 20.13
C ARG A 123 -30.38 -28.72 21.23
N ARG A 124 -31.29 -27.92 21.81
CA ARG A 124 -32.20 -28.41 22.87
C ARG A 124 -33.30 -29.32 22.32
N LEU A 125 -33.78 -29.05 21.10
CA LEU A 125 -34.79 -29.89 20.45
C LEU A 125 -34.24 -31.24 19.99
N TRP A 126 -32.94 -31.31 19.63
CA TRP A 126 -32.28 -32.56 19.23
C TRP A 126 -31.92 -33.50 20.38
N ASP A 127 -31.69 -32.97 21.58
CA ASP A 127 -31.44 -33.81 22.77
C ASP A 127 -32.74 -34.37 23.36
N GLN A 128 -33.87 -33.66 23.18
CA GLN A 128 -35.19 -34.14 23.59
C GLN A 128 -35.73 -35.26 22.70
N ALA A 129 -35.35 -35.28 21.41
CA ALA A 129 -35.71 -36.34 20.47
C ALA A 129 -34.90 -37.65 20.67
N ARG A 130 -33.79 -37.62 21.41
CA ARG A 130 -32.95 -38.80 21.70
C ARG A 130 -33.21 -39.44 23.07
N GLY A 131 -34.21 -38.95 23.80
CA GLY A 131 -34.50 -39.37 25.17
C GLY A 131 -35.89 -39.98 25.38
N THR A 132 -36.35 -40.95 24.58
CA THR A 132 -37.48 -41.82 24.95
C THR A 132 -37.35 -43.26 24.41
N SER A 133 -36.77 -44.15 25.22
CA SER A 133 -37.18 -45.57 25.38
C SER A 133 -36.39 -46.14 26.57
N ALA A 134 -36.92 -46.17 27.79
CA ALA A 134 -37.90 -47.13 28.29
C ALA A 134 -37.52 -48.60 28.02
N GLY A 135 -36.90 -49.23 29.03
CA GLY A 135 -36.91 -50.67 29.31
C GLY A 135 -36.58 -50.83 30.79
N ARG A 136 -37.56 -50.74 31.71
CA ARG A 136 -38.37 -51.84 32.27
C ARG A 136 -37.53 -53.06 32.68
N GLY A 137 -37.10 -53.06 33.94
CA GLY A 137 -37.21 -54.22 34.83
C GLY A 137 -38.44 -54.05 35.72
#